data_AF-A0A9Q1BRH3-F1
#
_entry.id   AF-A0A9Q1BRH3-F1
#
_cell.length_a   1.000
_cell.length_b   1.000
_cell.length_c   1.000
_cell.angle_alpha   90.00
_cell.angle_beta   90.00
_cell.angle_gamma   90.00
#
_symmetry.space_group_name_H-M   'P 1'
#
loop_
_entity.id
_entity.type
_entity.pdbx_description
1 polymer ?
#
loop_
_entity_poly.entity_id
_entity_poly.type
_entity_poly.pdbx_seq_one_letter_code
_entity_poly.pdbx_strand_id
1 'polypeptide(L)'
;MVEVSNFQNKALEAQQVSREKEVTSLRQQLLDIQTQSDEKAIIGKLHHHIVALQVSEGTAVRKLEAATTKIRQLEAQLLRMDKQLDEKGQSLYHCQVDSRNRSRHLRLTIQELRRQYSGTAPLADLEKFSKVMMQLKQDKEKMEMEMRVVKHEREQVSNQLLELEVKHQGLQELIQTLKDSRGAAKVAEWHAKMQEVRLQDLRLNRQISRLQQEMKYQENLNSSHEQTISNLEKENVHISRQAEERQLLWEHREAELERMIDSLERQQKQMADAAMKFEEATGSLPDPSLPVASQLEHAIRTIKIHIKTILDFKEEKKDYEKRLTEADQKLKETEANLLTRDKIINELRLRLPASSDRDEVIKDGMSAGVAFKEIEESCEHKQALKVAQTQIEGLQTRIQQKEDSLQKYMDLLDRSRQESADESKKYMQEIHQLQVKLHAQSDLAFNKFKKAAMVGINVFMNDIQKTLR
;
A
#
# COMPACT_ATOMS: atom_id res chain seq x y z
N MET A 1 -28.42 -56.98 1.94
CA MET A 1 -29.15 -58.24 1.66
C MET A 1 -30.17 -58.60 2.74
N VAL A 2 -29.83 -58.53 4.03
CA VAL A 2 -30.77 -58.85 5.14
C VAL A 2 -32.00 -57.92 5.17
N GLU A 3 -31.83 -56.61 4.92
CA GLU A 3 -32.96 -55.66 4.91
C GLU A 3 -33.94 -55.89 3.75
N VAL A 4 -33.44 -56.27 2.57
CA VAL A 4 -34.28 -56.57 1.39
C VAL A 4 -35.11 -57.83 1.63
N SER A 5 -34.50 -58.87 2.22
CA SER A 5 -35.19 -60.10 2.60
C SER A 5 -36.25 -59.86 3.68
N ASN A 6 -35.96 -59.02 4.68
CA ASN A 6 -36.94 -58.64 5.71
C ASN A 6 -38.12 -57.83 5.14
N PHE A 7 -37.87 -56.94 4.18
CA PHE A 7 -38.93 -56.17 3.52
C PHE A 7 -39.82 -57.07 2.65
N GLN A 8 -39.21 -58.03 1.94
CA GLN A 8 -39.92 -59.03 1.14
C GLN A 8 -40.76 -59.99 2.01
N ASN A 9 -40.24 -60.45 3.15
CA ASN A 9 -41.00 -61.27 4.09
C ASN A 9 -42.19 -60.50 4.66
N LYS A 10 -41.99 -59.25 5.09
CA LYS A 10 -43.10 -58.41 5.57
C LYS A 10 -44.15 -58.13 4.49
N ALA A 11 -43.73 -57.98 3.24
CA ALA A 11 -44.66 -57.82 2.12
C ALA A 11 -45.47 -59.10 1.85
N LEU A 12 -44.83 -60.28 1.92
CA LEU A 12 -45.49 -61.58 1.78
C LEU A 12 -46.46 -61.88 2.93
N GLU A 13 -46.06 -61.62 4.17
CA GLU A 13 -46.93 -61.75 5.36
C GLU A 13 -48.14 -60.82 5.25
N ALA A 14 -47.92 -59.55 4.85
CA ALA A 14 -49.02 -58.61 4.63
C ALA A 14 -49.97 -59.08 3.50
N GLN A 15 -49.44 -59.70 2.45
CA GLN A 15 -50.24 -60.27 1.36
C GLN A 15 -51.03 -61.50 1.83
N GLN A 16 -50.42 -62.38 2.64
CA GLN A 16 -51.11 -63.53 3.23
C GLN A 16 -52.25 -63.09 4.14
N VAL A 17 -52.00 -62.13 5.05
CA VAL A 17 -53.03 -61.58 5.94
C VAL A 17 -54.14 -60.91 5.13
N SER A 18 -53.82 -60.19 4.05
CA SER A 18 -54.83 -59.62 3.15
C SER A 18 -55.70 -60.70 2.50
N ARG A 19 -55.07 -61.80 2.06
CA ARG A 19 -55.76 -62.92 1.41
C ARG A 19 -56.63 -63.70 2.39
N GLU A 20 -56.19 -63.89 3.62
CA GLU A 20 -56.98 -64.50 4.70
C GLU A 20 -58.19 -63.63 5.07
N LYS A 21 -58.02 -62.30 5.13
CA LYS A 21 -59.12 -61.34 5.31
C LYS A 21 -60.12 -61.38 4.16
N GLU A 22 -59.65 -61.53 2.94
CA GLU A 22 -60.51 -61.67 1.76
C GLU A 22 -61.29 -63.00 1.78
N VAL A 23 -60.63 -64.12 2.09
CA VAL A 23 -61.27 -65.44 2.22
C VAL A 23 -62.30 -65.47 3.35
N THR A 24 -62.00 -64.84 4.49
CA THR A 24 -62.96 -64.71 5.60
C THR A 24 -64.13 -63.80 5.24
N SER A 25 -63.89 -62.68 4.55
CA SER A 25 -64.95 -61.83 4.00
C SER A 25 -65.86 -62.58 3.01
N LEU A 26 -65.28 -63.39 2.11
CA LEU A 26 -66.05 -64.19 1.14
C LEU A 26 -66.86 -65.30 1.82
N ARG A 27 -66.29 -65.95 2.85
CA ARG A 27 -67.02 -66.93 3.67
C ARG A 27 -68.18 -66.29 4.42
N GLN A 28 -67.98 -65.09 4.97
CA GLN A 28 -69.03 -64.33 5.64
C GLN A 28 -70.15 -63.94 4.66
N GLN A 29 -69.80 -63.45 3.46
CA GLN A 29 -70.77 -63.14 2.40
C GLN A 29 -71.57 -64.37 1.96
N LEU A 30 -70.95 -65.54 1.86
CA LEU A 30 -71.64 -66.78 1.51
C LEU A 30 -72.65 -67.21 2.58
N LEU A 31 -72.33 -66.98 3.86
CA LEU A 31 -73.20 -67.22 5.01
C LEU A 31 -74.36 -66.20 5.09
N ASP A 32 -74.09 -64.94 4.73
CA ASP A 32 -75.09 -63.87 4.64
C ASP A 32 -76.08 -64.13 3.49
N ILE A 33 -75.60 -64.61 2.33
CA ILE A 33 -76.43 -65.04 1.20
C ILE A 33 -77.27 -66.29 1.55
N GLN A 34 -76.79 -67.17 2.43
CA GLN A 34 -77.53 -68.35 2.88
C GLN A 34 -78.61 -68.07 3.93
N THR A 35 -78.68 -66.86 4.52
CA THR A 35 -79.62 -66.54 5.62
C THR A 35 -80.56 -65.36 5.32
N GLN A 36 -80.95 -65.19 4.06
CA GLN A 36 -81.63 -64.01 3.49
C GLN A 36 -82.78 -63.42 4.33
N SER A 37 -82.41 -62.35 5.04
CA SER A 37 -83.19 -61.12 5.24
C SER A 37 -82.34 -59.99 4.64
N ASP A 38 -82.96 -59.02 3.96
CA ASP A 38 -82.29 -57.91 3.26
C ASP A 38 -81.27 -57.15 4.15
N GLU A 39 -81.49 -57.16 5.47
CA GLU A 39 -80.61 -56.55 6.46
C GLU A 39 -79.21 -57.18 6.52
N LYS A 40 -79.10 -58.51 6.36
CA LYS A 40 -77.80 -59.20 6.41
C LYS A 40 -76.93 -58.94 5.18
N ALA A 41 -77.55 -58.76 4.01
CA ALA A 41 -76.83 -58.36 2.80
C ALA A 41 -76.24 -56.94 2.91
N ILE A 42 -76.94 -56.04 3.62
CA ILE A 42 -76.43 -54.69 3.93
C ILE A 42 -75.26 -54.79 4.91
N ILE A 43 -75.37 -55.63 5.96
CA ILE A 43 -74.28 -55.87 6.92
C ILE A 43 -73.02 -56.41 6.24
N GLY A 44 -73.13 -57.38 5.33
CA GLY A 44 -71.99 -57.93 4.59
C GLY A 44 -71.30 -56.90 3.66
N LYS A 45 -72.08 -56.03 3.00
CA LYS A 45 -71.52 -54.91 2.20
C LYS A 45 -70.79 -53.88 3.06
N LEU A 46 -71.36 -53.51 4.20
CA LEU A 46 -70.72 -52.62 5.16
C LEU A 46 -69.43 -53.23 5.72
N HIS A 47 -69.43 -54.52 6.05
CA HIS A 47 -68.24 -55.22 6.51
C HIS A 47 -67.15 -55.22 5.43
N HIS A 48 -67.49 -55.50 4.18
CA HIS A 48 -66.54 -55.44 3.06
C HIS A 48 -65.95 -54.02 2.89
N HIS A 49 -66.77 -52.97 3.02
CA HIS A 49 -66.29 -51.59 3.02
C HIS A 49 -65.36 -51.30 4.20
N ILE A 50 -65.68 -51.76 5.42
CA ILE A 50 -64.83 -51.61 6.60
C ILE A 50 -63.47 -52.29 6.38
N VAL A 51 -63.47 -53.52 5.86
CA VAL A 51 -62.22 -54.26 5.59
C VAL A 51 -61.40 -53.55 4.51
N ALA A 52 -62.02 -53.08 3.42
CA ALA A 52 -61.34 -52.31 2.38
C ALA A 52 -60.75 -51.00 2.93
N LEU A 53 -61.49 -50.29 3.80
CA LEU A 53 -61.01 -49.10 4.48
C LEU A 53 -59.81 -49.40 5.40
N GLN A 54 -59.86 -50.47 6.18
CA GLN A 54 -58.75 -50.89 7.05
C GLN A 54 -57.48 -51.24 6.26
N VAL A 55 -57.62 -51.88 5.10
CA VAL A 55 -56.48 -52.19 4.22
C VAL A 55 -55.91 -50.91 3.60
N SER A 56 -56.77 -49.99 3.17
CA SER A 56 -56.37 -48.67 2.65
C SER A 56 -55.65 -47.84 3.71
N GLU A 57 -56.21 -47.76 4.92
CA GLU A 57 -55.63 -47.07 6.08
C GLU A 57 -54.27 -47.68 6.44
N GLY A 58 -54.16 -49.00 6.55
CA GLY A 58 -52.88 -49.66 6.81
C GLY A 58 -51.82 -49.41 5.73
N THR A 59 -52.24 -49.24 4.47
CA THR A 59 -51.34 -48.86 3.37
C THR A 59 -50.91 -47.40 3.46
N ALA A 60 -51.82 -46.50 3.84
CA ALA A 60 -51.54 -45.08 4.07
C ALA A 60 -50.56 -44.89 5.24
N VAL A 61 -50.76 -45.60 6.36
CA VAL A 61 -49.85 -45.58 7.52
C VAL A 61 -48.45 -46.04 7.13
N ARG A 62 -48.30 -47.15 6.39
CA ARG A 62 -46.98 -47.60 5.92
C ARG A 62 -46.30 -46.59 4.99
N LYS A 63 -47.06 -45.92 4.11
CA LYS A 63 -46.51 -44.85 3.27
C LYS A 63 -46.05 -43.65 4.10
N LEU A 64 -46.80 -43.28 5.15
CA LEU A 64 -46.44 -42.22 6.08
C LEU A 64 -45.16 -42.57 6.87
N GLU A 65 -45.04 -43.80 7.36
CA GLU A 65 -43.83 -44.30 8.04
C GLU A 65 -42.60 -44.31 7.11
N ALA A 66 -42.77 -44.73 5.84
CA ALA A 66 -41.70 -44.68 4.85
C ALA A 66 -41.29 -43.23 4.51
N ALA A 67 -42.25 -42.31 4.39
CA ALA A 67 -41.96 -40.90 4.16
C ALA A 67 -41.27 -40.25 5.37
N THR A 68 -41.73 -40.52 6.59
CA THR A 68 -41.13 -39.98 7.82
C THR A 68 -39.72 -40.51 8.07
N THR A 69 -39.45 -41.79 7.80
CA THR A 69 -38.08 -42.33 7.86
C THR A 69 -37.16 -41.68 6.82
N LYS A 70 -37.65 -41.45 5.61
CA LYS A 70 -36.90 -40.73 4.57
C LYS A 70 -36.63 -39.27 4.96
N ILE A 71 -37.60 -38.57 5.55
CA ILE A 71 -37.42 -37.20 6.08
C ILE A 71 -36.32 -37.19 7.15
N ARG A 72 -36.37 -38.09 8.14
CA ARG A 72 -35.33 -38.20 9.18
C ARG A 72 -33.93 -38.45 8.61
N GLN A 73 -33.83 -39.28 7.56
CA GLN A 73 -32.56 -39.52 6.88
C GLN A 73 -32.03 -38.26 6.17
N LEU A 74 -32.91 -37.50 5.51
CA LEU A 74 -32.56 -36.25 4.86
C LEU A 74 -32.17 -35.16 5.87
N GLU A 75 -32.88 -35.02 6.99
CA GLU A 75 -32.52 -34.12 8.09
C GLU A 75 -31.13 -34.44 8.65
N ALA A 76 -30.84 -35.73 8.87
CA ALA A 76 -29.52 -36.18 9.33
C ALA A 76 -28.41 -35.99 8.28
N GLN A 77 -28.75 -35.94 6.99
CA GLN A 77 -27.79 -35.60 5.93
C GLN A 77 -27.57 -34.08 5.85
N LEU A 78 -28.63 -33.27 5.95
CA LEU A 78 -28.54 -31.81 6.00
C LEU A 78 -27.67 -31.34 7.16
N LEU A 79 -27.92 -31.83 8.38
CA LEU A 79 -27.09 -31.52 9.56
C LEU A 79 -25.61 -31.86 9.37
N ARG A 80 -25.30 -32.96 8.66
CA ARG A 80 -23.92 -33.34 8.34
C ARG A 80 -23.30 -32.39 7.31
N MET A 81 -24.06 -31.97 6.31
CA MET A 81 -23.59 -31.03 5.29
C MET A 81 -23.39 -29.63 5.86
N ASP A 82 -24.30 -29.15 6.70
CA ASP A 82 -24.17 -27.85 7.39
C ASP A 82 -22.91 -27.81 8.25
N LYS A 83 -22.68 -28.86 9.05
CA LYS A 83 -21.44 -28.95 9.84
C LYS A 83 -20.18 -28.93 8.96
N GLN A 84 -20.20 -29.62 7.82
CA GLN A 84 -19.07 -29.57 6.87
C GLN A 84 -18.89 -28.18 6.26
N LEU A 85 -19.98 -27.48 5.97
CA LEU A 85 -19.97 -26.10 5.47
C LEU A 85 -19.34 -25.15 6.50
N ASP A 86 -19.72 -25.26 7.77
CA ASP A 86 -19.15 -24.48 8.86
C ASP A 86 -17.64 -24.72 9.02
N GLU A 87 -17.22 -26.00 9.01
CA GLU A 87 -15.81 -26.38 9.09
C GLU A 87 -15.00 -25.79 7.91
N LYS A 88 -15.56 -25.81 6.69
CA LYS A 88 -14.93 -25.20 5.51
C LYS A 88 -14.90 -23.67 5.60
N GLY A 89 -15.95 -23.04 6.10
CA GLY A 89 -16.02 -21.60 6.33
C GLY A 89 -14.96 -21.12 7.32
N GLN A 90 -14.79 -21.81 8.44
CA GLN A 90 -13.74 -21.53 9.43
C GLN A 90 -12.34 -21.69 8.82
N SER A 91 -12.11 -22.80 8.10
CA SER A 91 -10.83 -23.05 7.44
C SER A 91 -10.46 -21.97 6.44
N LEU A 92 -11.45 -21.53 5.64
CA LEU A 92 -11.27 -20.46 4.66
C LEU A 92 -10.95 -19.12 5.33
N TYR A 93 -11.65 -18.77 6.41
CA TYR A 93 -11.38 -17.57 7.19
C TYR A 93 -9.94 -17.56 7.74
N HIS A 94 -9.50 -18.66 8.35
CA HIS A 94 -8.13 -18.78 8.87
C HIS A 94 -7.09 -18.65 7.76
N CYS A 95 -7.27 -19.33 6.62
CA CYS A 95 -6.38 -19.21 5.47
C CYS A 95 -6.31 -17.78 4.92
N GLN A 96 -7.44 -17.06 4.85
CA GLN A 96 -7.48 -15.67 4.39
C GLN A 96 -6.72 -14.73 5.34
N VAL A 97 -6.94 -14.87 6.65
CA VAL A 97 -6.26 -14.06 7.67
C VAL A 97 -4.75 -14.33 7.66
N ASP A 98 -4.33 -15.59 7.61
CA ASP A 98 -2.92 -15.97 7.55
C ASP A 98 -2.24 -15.46 6.28
N SER A 99 -2.90 -15.61 5.13
CA SER A 99 -2.38 -15.09 3.85
C SER A 99 -2.19 -13.57 3.89
N ARG A 100 -3.16 -12.83 4.43
CA ARG A 100 -3.07 -11.37 4.61
C ARG A 100 -1.94 -10.98 5.55
N ASN A 101 -1.80 -11.68 6.68
CA ASN A 101 -0.75 -11.41 7.64
C ASN A 101 0.64 -11.67 7.04
N ARG A 102 0.80 -12.77 6.30
CA ARG A 102 2.05 -13.07 5.57
C ARG A 102 2.35 -12.04 4.50
N SER A 103 1.36 -11.66 3.70
CA SER A 103 1.50 -10.63 2.67
C SER A 103 1.92 -9.28 3.28
N ARG A 104 1.24 -8.85 4.35
CA ARG A 104 1.58 -7.63 5.10
C ARG A 104 3.00 -7.69 5.66
N HIS A 105 3.39 -8.81 6.26
CA HIS A 105 4.74 -9.00 6.78
C HIS A 105 5.80 -8.94 5.68
N LEU A 106 5.59 -9.66 4.56
CA LEU A 106 6.50 -9.62 3.41
C LEU A 106 6.63 -8.20 2.86
N ARG A 107 5.53 -7.44 2.76
CA ARG A 107 5.58 -6.06 2.28
C ARG A 107 6.36 -5.14 3.20
N LEU A 108 6.15 -5.26 4.52
CA LEU A 108 6.96 -4.54 5.50
C LEU A 108 8.43 -4.90 5.40
N THR A 109 8.75 -6.20 5.30
CA THR A 109 10.14 -6.66 5.13
C THR A 109 10.75 -6.16 3.84
N ILE A 110 10.03 -6.17 2.71
CA ILE A 110 10.50 -5.63 1.43
C ILE A 110 10.71 -4.11 1.55
N GLN A 111 9.81 -3.38 2.20
CA GLN A 111 9.95 -1.95 2.42
C GLN A 111 11.15 -1.64 3.33
N GLU A 112 11.36 -2.43 4.39
CA GLU A 112 12.49 -2.33 5.30
C GLU A 112 13.80 -2.63 4.58
N LEU A 113 13.84 -3.70 3.79
CA LEU A 113 14.98 -4.07 2.96
C LEU A 113 15.26 -3.00 1.92
N ARG A 114 14.25 -2.44 1.25
CA ARG A 114 14.47 -1.31 0.35
C ARG A 114 14.98 -0.09 1.11
N ARG A 115 14.45 0.22 2.30
CA ARG A 115 14.99 1.30 3.13
C ARG A 115 16.46 1.07 3.51
N GLN A 116 16.85 -0.18 3.75
CA GLN A 116 18.22 -0.57 4.11
C GLN A 116 19.15 -0.65 2.89
N TYR A 117 18.62 -0.98 1.72
CA TYR A 117 19.39 -1.35 0.53
C TYR A 117 19.06 -0.53 -0.72
N SER A 118 18.26 0.55 -0.64
CA SER A 118 17.98 1.50 -1.74
C SER A 118 19.18 2.40 -2.04
N GLY A 119 20.37 1.79 -2.14
CA GLY A 119 21.52 2.40 -2.78
C GLY A 119 22.41 3.27 -1.90
N THR A 120 22.21 3.35 -0.59
CA THR A 120 23.11 4.14 0.27
C THR A 120 23.41 3.41 1.57
N ALA A 121 24.71 3.16 1.80
CA ALA A 121 25.20 2.95 3.16
C ALA A 121 24.65 4.10 4.05
N PRO A 122 24.42 3.87 5.36
CA PRO A 122 23.91 4.91 6.25
C PRO A 122 24.62 6.24 6.00
N LEU A 123 23.89 7.37 6.00
CA LEU A 123 24.47 8.69 5.65
C LEU A 123 25.80 8.96 6.37
N ALA A 124 25.90 8.55 7.63
CA ALA A 124 27.13 8.63 8.42
C ALA A 124 28.33 7.90 7.80
N ASP A 125 28.10 6.74 7.18
CA ASP A 125 29.14 5.97 6.50
C ASP A 125 29.46 6.55 5.12
N LEU A 126 28.46 7.06 4.38
CA LEU A 126 28.70 7.81 3.15
C LEU A 126 29.51 9.09 3.38
N GLU A 127 29.25 9.81 4.46
CA GLU A 127 30.02 10.99 4.85
C GLU A 127 31.47 10.63 5.21
N LYS A 128 31.68 9.51 5.93
CA LYS A 128 33.04 8.99 6.20
C LYS A 128 33.74 8.63 4.89
N PHE A 129 33.09 7.87 4.01
CA PHE A 129 33.65 7.49 2.71
C PHE A 129 33.96 8.72 1.84
N SER A 130 33.08 9.72 1.82
CA SER A 130 33.30 10.97 1.11
C SER A 130 34.51 11.73 1.63
N LYS A 131 34.65 11.86 2.96
CA LYS A 131 35.83 12.49 3.59
C LYS A 131 37.12 11.75 3.24
N VAL A 132 37.11 10.40 3.35
CA VAL A 132 38.25 9.56 3.01
C VAL A 132 38.60 9.68 1.52
N MET A 133 37.62 9.70 0.63
CA MET A 133 37.83 9.85 -0.82
C MET A 133 38.38 11.23 -1.17
N MET A 134 37.91 12.28 -0.51
CA MET A 134 38.43 13.64 -0.70
C MET A 134 39.88 13.74 -0.23
N GLN A 135 40.22 13.14 0.91
CA GLN A 135 41.59 13.09 1.42
C GLN A 135 42.51 12.29 0.48
N LEU A 136 42.07 11.12 -0.01
CA LEU A 136 42.81 10.33 -0.99
C LEU A 136 43.07 11.07 -2.31
N LYS A 137 42.11 11.88 -2.78
CA LYS A 137 42.32 12.72 -3.97
C LYS A 137 43.37 13.79 -3.71
N GLN A 138 43.32 14.47 -2.57
CA GLN A 138 44.31 15.47 -2.18
C GLN A 138 45.70 14.86 -2.03
N ASP A 139 45.80 13.70 -1.38
CA ASP A 139 47.06 12.97 -1.21
C ASP A 139 47.61 12.50 -2.57
N LYS A 140 46.75 12.01 -3.47
CA LYS A 140 47.13 11.66 -4.85
C LYS A 140 47.68 12.88 -5.60
N GLU A 141 46.97 14.00 -5.58
CA GLU A 141 47.40 15.23 -6.26
C GLU A 141 48.74 15.73 -5.72
N LYS A 142 48.92 15.70 -4.40
CA LYS A 142 50.18 16.06 -3.74
C LYS A 142 51.31 15.13 -4.16
N MET A 143 51.09 13.82 -4.12
CA MET A 143 52.08 12.82 -4.50
C MET A 143 52.44 12.91 -5.99
N GLU A 144 51.49 13.21 -6.87
CA GLU A 144 51.75 13.44 -8.30
C GLU A 144 52.55 14.72 -8.54
N MET A 145 52.36 15.77 -7.72
CA MET A 145 53.17 16.98 -7.76
C MET A 145 54.60 16.71 -7.29
N GLU A 146 54.75 16.07 -6.12
CA GLU A 146 56.07 15.69 -5.58
C GLU A 146 56.82 14.76 -6.54
N MET A 147 56.13 13.77 -7.13
CA MET A 147 56.72 12.87 -8.12
C MET A 147 57.20 13.62 -9.37
N ARG A 148 56.49 14.66 -9.82
CA ARG A 148 56.93 15.49 -10.96
C ARG A 148 58.21 16.27 -10.61
N VAL A 149 58.27 16.87 -9.42
CA VAL A 149 59.46 17.61 -8.96
C VAL A 149 60.67 16.67 -8.86
N VAL A 150 60.52 15.53 -8.17
CA VAL A 150 61.60 14.56 -8.00
C VAL A 150 62.07 13.99 -9.35
N LYS A 151 61.15 13.72 -10.30
CA LYS A 151 61.53 13.30 -11.65
C LYS A 151 62.35 14.37 -12.36
N HIS A 152 61.95 15.63 -12.28
CA HIS A 152 62.67 16.73 -12.91
C HIS A 152 64.05 16.93 -12.30
N GLU A 153 64.16 16.91 -10.96
CA GLU A 153 65.45 17.00 -10.27
C GLU A 153 66.37 15.82 -10.62
N ARG A 154 65.83 14.59 -10.66
CA ARG A 154 66.58 13.41 -11.10
C ARG A 154 67.08 13.55 -12.53
N GLU A 155 66.25 14.04 -13.45
CA GLU A 155 66.64 14.31 -14.84
C GLU A 155 67.74 15.37 -14.92
N GLN A 156 67.65 16.45 -14.14
CA GLN A 156 68.69 17.47 -14.08
C GLN A 156 70.02 16.91 -13.58
N VAL A 157 70.02 16.18 -12.47
CA VAL A 157 71.25 15.57 -11.91
C VAL A 157 71.82 14.53 -12.88
N SER A 158 70.97 13.72 -13.51
CA SER A 158 71.40 12.76 -14.53
C SER A 158 72.04 13.46 -15.73
N ASN A 159 71.48 14.58 -16.19
CA ASN A 159 72.04 15.35 -17.30
C ASN A 159 73.40 15.97 -16.93
N GLN A 160 73.52 16.52 -15.71
CA GLN A 160 74.78 17.06 -15.20
C GLN A 160 75.85 15.97 -15.07
N LEU A 161 75.48 14.79 -14.57
CA LEU A 161 76.39 13.65 -14.48
C LEU A 161 76.89 13.22 -15.86
N LEU A 162 75.98 13.05 -16.82
CA LEU A 162 76.33 12.69 -18.20
C LEU A 162 77.24 13.76 -18.85
N GLU A 163 76.97 15.04 -18.63
CA GLU A 163 77.81 16.12 -19.14
C GLU A 163 79.24 16.07 -18.56
N LEU A 164 79.35 15.82 -17.25
CA LEU A 164 80.65 15.67 -16.58
C LEU A 164 81.39 14.40 -17.04
N GLU A 165 80.69 13.28 -17.22
CA GLU A 165 81.26 12.05 -17.74
C GLU A 165 81.83 12.24 -19.14
N VAL A 166 81.07 12.88 -20.05
CA VAL A 166 81.55 13.18 -21.41
C VAL A 166 82.73 14.13 -21.39
N LYS A 167 82.71 15.18 -20.56
CA LYS A 167 83.86 16.09 -20.40
C LYS A 167 85.09 15.36 -19.87
N HIS A 168 84.91 14.49 -18.87
CA HIS A 168 85.99 13.72 -18.27
C HIS A 168 86.61 12.75 -19.29
N GLN A 169 85.78 11.98 -20.01
CA GLN A 169 86.23 11.10 -21.08
C GLN A 169 86.94 11.88 -22.19
N GLY A 170 86.40 13.03 -22.61
CA GLY A 170 87.03 13.90 -23.59
C GLY A 170 88.41 14.43 -23.16
N LEU A 171 88.57 14.81 -21.89
CA LEU A 171 89.86 15.21 -21.33
C LEU A 171 90.86 14.05 -21.26
N GLN A 172 90.42 12.86 -20.83
CA GLN A 172 91.25 11.66 -20.83
C GLN A 172 91.73 11.30 -22.25
N GLU A 173 90.82 11.32 -23.23
CA GLU A 173 91.16 11.09 -24.62
C GLU A 173 92.18 12.11 -25.14
N LEU A 174 91.99 13.40 -24.85
CA LEU A 174 92.91 14.49 -25.24
C LEU A 174 94.30 14.32 -24.61
N ILE A 175 94.37 13.95 -23.33
CA ILE A 175 95.65 13.66 -22.67
C ILE A 175 96.35 12.49 -23.37
N GLN A 176 95.61 11.44 -23.74
CA GLN A 176 96.16 10.30 -24.46
C GLN A 176 96.57 10.66 -25.90
N THR A 177 95.83 11.53 -26.59
CA THR A 177 96.20 12.00 -27.95
C THR A 177 97.51 12.80 -27.94
N LEU A 178 97.69 13.66 -26.93
CA LEU A 178 98.88 14.48 -26.74
C LEU A 178 100.12 13.64 -26.39
N LYS A 179 99.94 12.52 -25.67
CA LYS A 179 101.02 11.57 -25.37
C LYS A 179 101.47 10.75 -26.58
N ASP A 180 100.53 10.35 -27.44
CA ASP A 180 100.81 9.38 -28.53
C ASP A 180 101.24 10.04 -29.86
N SER A 181 101.21 11.38 -29.98
CA SER A 181 101.56 12.16 -31.20
C SER A 181 100.80 11.78 -32.50
N ARG A 182 99.64 11.13 -32.38
CA ARG A 182 98.78 10.66 -33.50
C ARG A 182 97.50 11.50 -33.68
N GLY A 183 97.63 12.84 -33.60
CA GLY A 183 96.47 13.75 -33.61
C GLY A 183 95.57 13.63 -34.85
N ALA A 184 96.15 13.53 -36.05
CA ALA A 184 95.38 13.48 -37.30
C ALA A 184 94.50 12.23 -37.43
N ALA A 185 94.97 11.06 -37.00
CA ALA A 185 94.21 9.81 -37.05
C ALA A 185 93.01 9.85 -36.09
N LYS A 186 93.19 10.41 -34.89
CA LYS A 186 92.10 10.56 -33.91
C LYS A 186 91.04 11.57 -34.33
N VAL A 187 91.43 12.65 -35.04
CA VAL A 187 90.46 13.59 -35.63
C VAL A 187 89.58 12.89 -36.68
N ALA A 188 90.15 12.04 -37.53
CA ALA A 188 89.36 11.26 -38.49
C ALA A 188 88.39 10.27 -37.79
N GLU A 189 88.84 9.62 -36.71
CA GLU A 189 88.01 8.76 -35.88
C GLU A 189 86.86 9.52 -35.20
N TRP A 190 87.12 10.70 -34.64
CA TRP A 190 86.09 11.57 -34.07
C TRP A 190 85.07 12.04 -35.13
N HIS A 191 85.51 12.36 -36.34
CA HIS A 191 84.60 12.66 -37.44
C HIS A 191 83.70 11.46 -37.80
N ALA A 192 84.24 10.25 -37.83
CA ALA A 192 83.45 9.04 -38.08
C ALA A 192 82.43 8.78 -36.95
N LYS A 193 82.84 8.88 -35.69
CA LYS A 193 81.95 8.77 -34.52
C LYS A 193 80.85 9.84 -34.54
N MET A 194 81.18 11.08 -34.88
CA MET A 194 80.21 12.18 -34.99
C MET A 194 79.16 11.92 -36.08
N GLN A 195 79.57 11.36 -37.23
CA GLN A 195 78.63 10.96 -38.28
C GLN A 195 77.73 9.79 -37.84
N GLU A 196 78.28 8.80 -37.13
CA GLU A 196 77.51 7.68 -36.60
C GLU A 196 76.48 8.14 -35.56
N VAL A 197 76.86 8.99 -34.61
CA VAL A 197 75.95 9.56 -33.60
C VAL A 197 74.83 10.35 -34.28
N ARG A 198 75.12 11.16 -35.31
CA ARG A 198 74.09 11.87 -36.09
C ARG A 198 73.11 10.91 -36.77
N LEU A 199 73.58 9.79 -37.31
CA LEU A 199 72.70 8.79 -37.91
C LEU A 199 71.83 8.08 -36.86
N GLN A 200 72.39 7.77 -35.69
CA GLN A 200 71.64 7.19 -34.57
C GLN A 200 70.58 8.15 -34.03
N ASP A 201 70.91 9.44 -33.86
CA ASP A 201 69.97 10.48 -33.46
C ASP A 201 68.79 10.60 -34.44
N LEU A 202 69.06 10.60 -35.76
CA LEU A 202 68.00 10.58 -36.77
C LEU A 202 67.12 9.31 -36.68
N ARG A 203 67.68 8.14 -36.38
CA ARG A 203 66.90 6.90 -36.19
C ARG A 203 66.02 6.96 -34.95
N LEU A 204 66.57 7.42 -33.82
CA LEU A 204 65.85 7.57 -32.57
C LEU A 204 64.74 8.62 -32.69
N ASN A 205 65.00 9.76 -33.33
CA ASN A 205 63.98 10.80 -33.57
C ASN A 205 62.79 10.27 -34.39
N ARG A 206 63.04 9.43 -35.41
CA ARG A 206 61.97 8.75 -36.15
C ARG A 206 61.20 7.73 -35.31
N GLN A 207 61.86 7.04 -34.39
CA GLN A 207 61.21 6.10 -33.48
C GLN A 207 60.36 6.85 -32.43
N ILE A 208 60.89 7.92 -31.85
CA ILE A 208 60.16 8.81 -30.93
C ILE A 208 58.90 9.35 -31.61
N SER A 209 59.03 9.83 -32.85
CA SER A 209 57.88 10.34 -33.62
C SER A 209 56.79 9.28 -33.83
N ARG A 210 57.17 8.02 -34.08
CA ARG A 210 56.24 6.89 -34.20
C ARG A 210 55.55 6.57 -32.89
N LEU A 211 56.31 6.45 -31.80
CA LEU A 211 55.76 6.20 -30.47
C LEU A 211 54.83 7.33 -30.00
N GLN A 212 55.16 8.58 -30.31
CA GLN A 212 54.28 9.73 -30.02
C GLN A 212 52.93 9.63 -30.76
N GLN A 213 52.93 9.17 -32.01
CA GLN A 213 51.70 8.94 -32.76
C GLN A 213 50.88 7.78 -32.18
N GLU A 214 51.54 6.68 -31.78
CA GLU A 214 50.88 5.53 -31.12
C GLU A 214 50.28 5.93 -29.77
N MET A 215 51.00 6.67 -28.93
CA MET A 215 50.48 7.19 -27.67
C MET A 215 49.25 8.06 -27.91
N LYS A 216 49.32 9.00 -28.86
CA LYS A 216 48.18 9.88 -29.17
C LYS A 216 46.96 9.08 -29.65
N TYR A 217 47.16 8.02 -30.43
CA TYR A 217 46.08 7.14 -30.85
C TYR A 217 45.45 6.42 -29.66
N GLN A 218 46.26 5.88 -28.75
CA GLN A 218 45.78 5.21 -27.54
C GLN A 218 45.06 6.16 -26.58
N GLU A 219 45.57 7.39 -26.40
CA GLU A 219 44.92 8.43 -25.60
C GLU A 219 43.53 8.79 -26.13
N ASN A 220 43.41 8.95 -27.45
CA ASN A 220 42.12 9.22 -28.09
C ASN A 220 41.14 8.04 -27.94
N LEU A 221 41.64 6.81 -28.05
CA LEU A 221 40.83 5.61 -27.88
C LEU A 221 40.33 5.48 -26.42
N ASN A 222 41.21 5.73 -25.44
CA ASN A 222 40.85 5.75 -24.03
C ASN A 222 39.82 6.84 -23.74
N SER A 223 40.00 8.05 -24.26
CA SER A 223 39.03 9.14 -24.09
C SER A 223 37.65 8.79 -24.67
N SER A 224 37.61 8.12 -25.83
CA SER A 224 36.36 7.62 -26.43
C SER A 224 35.70 6.54 -25.56
N HIS A 225 36.49 5.61 -25.00
CA HIS A 225 36.00 4.59 -24.09
C HIS A 225 35.48 5.18 -22.77
N GLU A 226 36.20 6.13 -22.16
CA GLU A 226 35.76 6.86 -20.97
C GLU A 226 34.43 7.58 -21.21
N GLN A 227 34.28 8.23 -22.37
CA GLN A 227 33.02 8.89 -22.72
C GLN A 227 31.88 7.88 -22.91
N THR A 228 32.18 6.73 -23.52
CA THR A 228 31.19 5.64 -23.68
C THR A 228 30.77 5.08 -22.32
N ILE A 229 31.72 4.81 -21.43
CA ILE A 229 31.47 4.34 -20.06
C ILE A 229 30.60 5.35 -19.30
N SER A 230 30.97 6.64 -19.34
CA SER A 230 30.20 7.69 -18.68
C SER A 230 28.75 7.78 -19.18
N ASN A 231 28.52 7.59 -20.49
CA ASN A 231 27.18 7.58 -21.04
C ASN A 231 26.38 6.35 -20.57
N LEU A 232 27.00 5.16 -20.58
CA LEU A 232 26.36 3.94 -20.09
C LEU A 232 26.03 4.01 -18.59
N GLU A 233 26.90 4.60 -17.77
CA GLU A 233 26.65 4.83 -16.36
C GLU A 233 25.44 5.74 -16.14
N LYS A 234 25.34 6.83 -16.91
CA LYS A 234 24.18 7.75 -16.86
C LYS A 234 22.89 7.04 -17.28
N GLU A 235 22.92 6.25 -18.34
CA GLU A 235 21.77 5.46 -18.79
C GLU A 235 21.33 4.45 -17.72
N ASN A 236 22.28 3.76 -17.08
CA ASN A 236 21.97 2.78 -16.05
C ASN A 236 21.34 3.42 -14.80
N VAL A 237 21.86 4.58 -14.38
CA VAL A 237 21.25 5.38 -13.30
C VAL A 237 19.85 5.85 -13.69
N HIS A 238 19.67 6.30 -14.93
CA HIS A 238 18.37 6.75 -15.42
C HIS A 238 17.33 5.62 -15.44
N ILE A 239 17.69 4.45 -15.97
CA ILE A 239 16.84 3.25 -16.01
C ILE A 239 16.48 2.80 -14.58
N SER A 240 17.47 2.76 -13.68
CA SER A 240 17.25 2.37 -12.28
C SER A 240 16.25 3.30 -11.59
N ARG A 241 16.42 4.62 -11.76
CA ARG A 241 15.49 5.63 -11.23
C ARG A 241 14.08 5.46 -11.79
N GLN A 242 13.92 5.26 -13.10
CA GLN A 242 12.60 5.02 -13.70
C GLN A 242 11.94 3.73 -13.21
N ALA A 243 12.72 2.70 -12.89
CA ALA A 243 12.21 1.47 -12.32
C ALA A 243 11.71 1.69 -10.88
N GLU A 244 12.49 2.40 -10.06
CA GLU A 244 12.10 2.78 -8.70
C GLU A 244 10.84 3.65 -8.67
N GLU A 245 10.75 4.66 -9.53
CA GLU A 245 9.57 5.52 -9.66
C GLU A 245 8.31 4.71 -10.02
N ARG A 246 8.40 3.79 -10.99
CA ARG A 246 7.29 2.89 -11.35
C ARG A 246 6.90 1.97 -10.20
N GLN A 247 7.89 1.47 -9.46
CA GLN A 247 7.66 0.59 -8.32
C GLN A 247 6.93 1.32 -7.19
N LEU A 248 7.30 2.57 -6.89
CA LEU A 248 6.61 3.41 -5.91
C LEU A 248 5.15 3.66 -6.31
N LEU A 249 4.87 3.92 -7.59
CA LEU A 249 3.50 4.09 -8.09
C LEU A 249 2.66 2.82 -7.91
N TRP A 250 3.24 1.64 -8.17
CA TRP A 250 2.56 0.37 -7.95
C TRP A 250 2.27 0.11 -6.48
N GLU A 251 3.21 0.38 -5.59
CA GLU A 251 3.01 0.23 -4.15
C GLU A 251 1.93 1.18 -3.62
N HIS A 252 1.93 2.41 -4.09
CA HIS A 252 0.90 3.37 -3.73
C HIS A 252 -0.49 2.88 -4.17
N ARG A 253 -0.59 2.40 -5.42
CA ARG A 253 -1.83 1.86 -5.96
C ARG A 253 -2.30 0.60 -5.21
N GLU A 254 -1.37 -0.30 -4.85
CA GLU A 254 -1.70 -1.49 -4.08
C GLU A 254 -2.23 -1.12 -2.68
N ALA A 255 -1.59 -0.16 -2.00
CA ALA A 255 -2.04 0.34 -0.71
C ALA A 255 -3.43 0.99 -0.77
N GLU A 256 -3.77 1.71 -1.85
CA GLU A 256 -5.12 2.22 -2.07
C GLU A 256 -6.15 1.11 -2.22
N LEU A 257 -5.83 0.08 -3.04
CA LEU A 257 -6.71 -1.06 -3.26
C LEU A 257 -6.97 -1.83 -1.97
N GLU A 258 -5.95 -1.99 -1.11
CA GLU A 258 -6.13 -2.61 0.21
C GLU A 258 -7.05 -1.81 1.12
N ARG A 259 -6.88 -0.47 1.17
CA ARG A 259 -7.79 0.38 1.94
C ARG A 259 -9.23 0.26 1.44
N MET A 260 -9.43 0.12 0.12
CA MET A 260 -10.74 -0.10 -0.47
C MET A 260 -11.32 -1.46 -0.08
N ILE A 261 -10.53 -2.54 -0.13
CA ILE A 261 -10.94 -3.87 0.33
C ILE A 261 -11.33 -3.82 1.80
N ASP A 262 -10.49 -3.23 2.66
CA ASP A 262 -10.77 -3.08 4.09
C ASP A 262 -12.07 -2.31 4.34
N SER A 263 -12.37 -1.29 3.53
CA SER A 263 -13.62 -0.53 3.60
C SER A 263 -14.83 -1.37 3.20
N LEU A 264 -14.73 -2.11 2.09
CA LEU A 264 -15.81 -2.97 1.59
C LEU A 264 -16.11 -4.10 2.59
N GLU A 265 -15.09 -4.67 3.22
CA GLU A 265 -15.29 -5.70 4.25
C GLU A 265 -15.94 -5.16 5.50
N ARG A 266 -15.58 -3.94 5.92
CA ARG A 266 -16.27 -3.27 7.04
C ARG A 266 -17.73 -3.01 6.69
N GLN A 267 -18.02 -2.55 5.47
CA GLN A 267 -19.39 -2.36 5.00
C GLN A 267 -20.16 -3.69 4.97
N GLN A 268 -19.56 -4.76 4.45
CA GLN A 268 -20.19 -6.08 4.43
C GLN A 268 -20.49 -6.60 5.84
N LYS A 269 -19.54 -6.45 6.79
CA LYS A 269 -19.76 -6.79 8.20
C LYS A 269 -20.90 -5.97 8.80
N GLN A 270 -20.90 -4.66 8.58
CA GLN A 270 -21.99 -3.79 9.07
C GLN A 270 -23.35 -4.17 8.46
N MET A 271 -23.40 -4.54 7.18
CA MET A 271 -24.62 -5.04 6.54
C MET A 271 -25.08 -6.37 7.14
N ALA A 272 -24.16 -7.30 7.39
CA ALA A 272 -24.47 -8.57 8.05
C ALA A 272 -24.97 -8.36 9.49
N ASP A 273 -24.31 -7.50 10.27
CA ASP A 273 -24.72 -7.14 11.62
C ASP A 273 -26.08 -6.43 11.63
N ALA A 274 -26.32 -5.54 10.66
CA ALA A 274 -27.61 -4.87 10.49
C ALA A 274 -28.70 -5.88 10.11
N ALA A 275 -28.43 -6.81 9.18
CA ALA A 275 -29.36 -7.87 8.80
C ALA A 275 -29.72 -8.76 9.99
N MET A 276 -28.74 -9.17 10.80
CA MET A 276 -29.00 -9.91 12.05
C MET A 276 -29.87 -9.11 13.02
N LYS A 277 -29.57 -7.83 13.26
CA LYS A 277 -30.38 -6.98 14.13
C LYS A 277 -31.79 -6.76 13.60
N PHE A 278 -31.94 -6.65 12.27
CA PHE A 278 -33.24 -6.61 11.62
C PHE A 278 -34.00 -7.90 11.87
N GLU A 279 -33.38 -9.06 11.66
CA GLU A 279 -34.00 -10.36 11.90
C GLU A 279 -34.39 -10.56 13.38
N GLU A 280 -33.56 -10.11 14.33
CA GLU A 280 -33.89 -10.10 15.77
C GLU A 280 -35.08 -9.17 16.08
N ALA A 281 -35.15 -7.99 15.45
CA ALA A 281 -36.18 -7.00 15.72
C ALA A 281 -37.53 -7.34 15.04
N THR A 282 -37.51 -7.83 13.80
CA THR A 282 -38.72 -8.13 13.01
C THR A 282 -39.13 -9.60 13.05
N GLY A 283 -38.31 -10.47 13.61
CA GLY A 283 -38.50 -11.92 13.53
C GLY A 283 -38.19 -12.46 12.12
N SER A 284 -37.97 -13.78 12.03
CA SER A 284 -37.79 -14.48 10.76
C SER A 284 -39.04 -14.35 9.88
N LEU A 285 -38.84 -14.13 8.58
CA LEU A 285 -39.93 -14.14 7.61
C LEU A 285 -40.62 -15.53 7.58
N PRO A 286 -41.96 -15.60 7.45
CA PRO A 286 -42.65 -16.88 7.30
C PRO A 286 -42.15 -17.61 6.06
N ASP A 287 -41.85 -18.90 6.18
CA ASP A 287 -41.37 -19.73 5.07
C ASP A 287 -42.39 -19.76 3.92
N PRO A 288 -42.03 -19.25 2.72
CA PRO A 288 -42.93 -19.16 1.58
C PRO A 288 -43.34 -20.52 1.01
N SER A 289 -42.66 -21.61 1.38
CA SER A 289 -42.99 -22.97 0.95
C SER A 289 -44.16 -23.60 1.74
N LEU A 290 -44.54 -23.02 2.87
CA LEU A 290 -45.64 -23.50 3.71
C LEU A 290 -47.02 -23.05 3.18
N PRO A 291 -48.12 -23.77 3.50
CA PRO A 291 -49.46 -23.31 3.18
C PRO A 291 -49.75 -21.91 3.76
N VAL A 292 -50.48 -21.08 3.03
CA VAL A 292 -50.80 -19.67 3.41
C VAL A 292 -51.40 -19.57 4.81
N ALA A 293 -52.21 -20.55 5.22
CA ALA A 293 -52.77 -20.59 6.58
C ALA A 293 -51.69 -20.67 7.68
N SER A 294 -50.66 -21.50 7.47
CA SER A 294 -49.53 -21.64 8.39
C SER A 294 -48.63 -20.41 8.39
N GLN A 295 -48.45 -19.77 7.24
CA GLN A 295 -47.73 -18.49 7.13
C GLN A 295 -48.44 -17.37 7.90
N LEU A 296 -49.78 -17.29 7.77
CA LEU A 296 -50.61 -16.32 8.48
C LEU A 296 -50.60 -16.58 9.99
N GLU A 297 -50.67 -17.84 10.44
CA GLU A 297 -50.52 -18.16 11.87
C GLU A 297 -49.17 -17.72 12.44
N HIS A 298 -48.09 -17.93 11.68
CA HIS A 298 -46.75 -17.49 12.08
C HIS A 298 -46.71 -15.96 12.17
N ALA A 299 -47.18 -15.25 11.15
CA ALA A 299 -47.26 -13.79 11.15
C ALA A 299 -48.09 -13.24 12.31
N ILE A 300 -49.26 -13.84 12.62
CA ILE A 300 -50.11 -13.43 13.74
C ILE A 300 -49.40 -13.65 15.09
N ARG A 301 -48.69 -14.77 15.25
CA ARG A 301 -47.88 -15.03 16.45
C ARG A 301 -46.79 -13.98 16.62
N THR A 302 -46.05 -13.67 15.55
CA THR A 302 -44.99 -12.66 15.55
C THR A 302 -45.54 -11.28 15.88
N ILE A 303 -46.66 -10.88 15.27
CA ILE A 303 -47.35 -9.60 15.57
C ILE A 303 -47.76 -9.52 17.06
N LYS A 304 -48.28 -10.61 17.64
CA LYS A 304 -48.65 -10.63 19.07
C LYS A 304 -47.43 -10.44 19.98
N ILE A 305 -46.30 -11.05 19.63
CA ILE A 305 -45.04 -10.88 20.36
C ILE A 305 -44.58 -9.42 20.25
N HIS A 306 -44.57 -8.84 19.05
CA HIS A 306 -44.21 -7.42 18.85
C HIS A 306 -45.12 -6.46 19.61
N ILE A 307 -46.44 -6.70 19.63
CA ILE A 307 -47.38 -5.88 20.40
C ILE A 307 -47.01 -5.91 21.89
N LYS A 308 -46.67 -7.08 22.44
CA LYS A 308 -46.23 -7.21 23.83
C LYS A 308 -44.95 -6.41 24.08
N THR A 309 -43.93 -6.59 23.24
CA THR A 309 -42.66 -5.85 23.36
C THR A 309 -42.86 -4.33 23.28
N ILE A 310 -43.76 -3.85 22.40
CA ILE A 310 -44.10 -2.42 22.29
C ILE A 310 -44.76 -1.91 23.56
N LEU A 311 -45.63 -2.70 24.20
CA LEU A 311 -46.27 -2.32 25.46
C LEU A 311 -45.24 -2.25 26.59
N ASP A 312 -44.35 -3.24 26.68
CA ASP A 312 -43.25 -3.26 27.66
C ASP A 312 -42.34 -2.02 27.49
N PHE A 313 -41.94 -1.69 26.25
CA PHE A 313 -41.16 -0.48 25.97
C PHE A 313 -41.90 0.82 26.29
N LYS A 314 -43.23 0.87 26.11
CA LYS A 314 -44.03 2.03 26.50
C LYS A 314 -44.06 2.22 28.01
N GLU A 315 -44.08 1.16 28.79
CA GLU A 315 -43.97 1.22 30.25
C GLU A 315 -42.58 1.71 30.67
N GLU A 316 -41.51 1.14 30.09
CA GLU A 316 -40.14 1.58 30.37
C GLU A 316 -39.95 3.07 30.04
N LYS A 317 -40.42 3.52 28.88
CA LYS A 317 -40.37 4.93 28.48
C LYS A 317 -41.05 5.83 29.52
N LYS A 318 -42.23 5.45 30.00
CA LYS A 318 -42.98 6.21 31.00
C LYS A 318 -42.21 6.33 32.32
N ASP A 319 -41.50 5.28 32.71
CA ASP A 319 -40.67 5.31 33.92
C ASP A 319 -39.39 6.14 33.74
N TYR A 320 -38.77 6.12 32.56
CA TYR A 320 -37.67 7.05 32.24
C TYR A 320 -38.12 8.51 32.22
N GLU A 321 -39.30 8.81 31.67
CA GLU A 321 -39.88 10.16 31.69
C GLU A 321 -40.09 10.64 33.13
N LYS A 322 -40.61 9.80 34.04
CA LYS A 322 -40.72 10.13 35.47
C LYS A 322 -39.35 10.42 36.08
N ARG A 323 -38.36 9.54 35.88
CA ARG A 323 -37.00 9.74 36.41
C ARG A 323 -36.36 11.02 35.90
N LEU A 324 -36.60 11.37 34.64
CA LEU A 324 -36.13 12.63 34.05
C LEU A 324 -36.78 13.83 34.75
N THR A 325 -38.09 13.81 34.97
CA THR A 325 -38.78 14.90 35.68
C THR A 325 -38.32 15.04 37.13
N GLU A 326 -38.06 13.94 37.83
CA GLU A 326 -37.51 13.95 39.19
C GLU A 326 -36.08 14.52 39.23
N ALA A 327 -35.25 14.17 38.25
CA ALA A 327 -33.89 14.69 38.13
C ALA A 327 -33.88 16.20 37.82
N ASP A 328 -34.75 16.66 36.90
CA ASP A 328 -34.92 18.07 36.58
C ASP A 328 -35.42 18.90 37.78
N GLN A 329 -36.34 18.34 38.57
CA GLN A 329 -36.79 19.00 39.81
C GLN A 329 -35.64 19.15 40.80
N LYS A 330 -34.88 18.08 41.04
CA LYS A 330 -33.69 18.12 41.93
C LYS A 330 -32.67 19.13 41.43
N LEU A 331 -32.42 19.20 40.12
CA LEU A 331 -31.51 20.17 39.54
C LEU A 331 -31.97 21.61 39.84
N LYS A 332 -33.24 21.93 39.54
CA LYS A 332 -33.81 23.25 39.82
C LYS A 332 -33.76 23.63 41.30
N GLU A 333 -34.00 22.69 42.20
CA GLU A 333 -33.85 22.90 43.64
C GLU A 333 -32.40 23.21 44.01
N THR A 334 -31.43 22.47 43.47
CA THR A 334 -30.00 22.73 43.73
C THR A 334 -29.54 24.08 43.16
N GLU A 335 -29.99 24.47 41.97
CA GLU A 335 -29.69 25.76 41.37
C GLU A 335 -30.28 26.92 42.19
N ALA A 336 -31.54 26.80 42.64
CA ALA A 336 -32.16 27.78 43.52
C ALA A 336 -31.41 27.91 44.86
N ASN A 337 -30.96 26.79 45.41
CA ASN A 337 -30.14 26.76 46.62
C ASN A 337 -28.75 27.40 46.42
N LEU A 338 -28.13 27.23 45.26
CA LEU A 338 -26.87 27.90 44.92
C LEU A 338 -27.08 29.41 44.76
N LEU A 339 -28.12 29.83 44.03
CA LEU A 339 -28.43 31.26 43.86
C LEU A 339 -28.72 31.96 45.19
N THR A 340 -29.41 31.30 46.13
CA THR A 340 -29.63 31.85 47.47
C THR A 340 -28.34 31.94 48.27
N ARG A 341 -27.47 30.92 48.20
CA ARG A 341 -26.13 30.97 48.82
C ARG A 341 -25.26 32.08 48.23
N ASP A 342 -25.26 32.27 46.92
CA ASP A 342 -24.49 33.33 46.25
C ASP A 342 -24.98 34.73 46.63
N LYS A 343 -26.30 34.92 46.78
CA LYS A 343 -26.86 36.17 47.32
C LYS A 343 -26.35 36.45 48.73
N ILE A 344 -26.38 35.45 49.61
CA ILE A 344 -25.87 35.57 50.99
C ILE A 344 -24.36 35.87 50.97
N ILE A 345 -23.57 35.18 50.14
CA ILE A 345 -22.13 35.43 50.00
C ILE A 345 -21.88 36.86 49.51
N ASN A 346 -22.65 37.36 48.54
CA ASN A 346 -22.51 38.72 48.04
C ASN A 346 -22.90 39.77 49.10
N GLU A 347 -23.97 39.55 49.86
CA GLU A 347 -24.35 40.40 51.00
C GLU A 347 -23.27 40.42 52.09
N LEU A 348 -22.69 39.26 52.42
CA LEU A 348 -21.58 39.16 53.37
C LEU A 348 -20.32 39.86 52.85
N ARG A 349 -20.01 39.73 51.55
CA ARG A 349 -18.87 40.40 50.90
C ARG A 349 -19.00 41.92 50.90
N LEU A 350 -20.23 42.45 50.81
CA LEU A 350 -20.53 43.88 50.86
C LEU A 350 -20.46 44.47 52.27
N ARG A 351 -20.67 43.65 53.32
CA ARG A 351 -20.57 44.07 54.73
C ARG A 351 -19.13 44.07 55.28
N LEU A 352 -18.15 43.58 54.52
CA LEU A 352 -16.74 43.57 54.90
C LEU A 352 -16.03 44.86 54.42
N PRO A 353 -15.31 45.59 55.29
CA PRO A 353 -14.54 46.78 54.90
C PRO A 353 -13.46 46.46 53.85
N ALA A 354 -13.32 47.31 52.83
CA ALA A 354 -12.32 47.15 51.78
C ALA A 354 -10.94 47.63 52.24
N SER A 355 -10.17 46.79 52.95
CA SER A 355 -8.74 47.00 53.19
C SER A 355 -7.90 45.99 52.40
N SER A 356 -6.74 46.43 51.91
CA SER A 356 -5.81 45.67 51.05
C SER A 356 -5.36 44.32 51.63
N ASP A 357 -5.41 44.13 52.94
CA ASP A 357 -5.09 42.85 53.60
C ASP A 357 -6.14 41.74 53.33
N ARG A 358 -7.29 42.09 52.75
CA ARG A 358 -8.40 41.17 52.48
C ARG A 358 -8.06 40.14 51.41
N ASP A 359 -7.37 40.52 50.34
CA ASP A 359 -7.07 39.58 49.25
C ASP A 359 -6.03 38.54 49.69
N GLU A 360 -5.13 38.89 50.62
CA GLU A 360 -4.24 37.92 51.24
C GLU A 360 -4.97 36.99 52.21
N VAL A 361 -5.84 37.53 53.09
CA VAL A 361 -6.60 36.69 54.05
C VAL A 361 -7.66 35.81 53.36
N ILE A 362 -8.25 36.24 52.24
CA ILE A 362 -9.16 35.40 51.44
C ILE A 362 -8.38 34.34 50.67
N LYS A 363 -7.16 34.64 50.20
CA LYS A 363 -6.30 33.65 49.54
C LYS A 363 -5.80 32.59 50.53
N ASP A 364 -5.42 33.01 51.74
CA ASP A 364 -5.08 32.10 52.85
C ASP A 364 -6.31 31.33 53.34
N GLY A 365 -7.46 32.00 53.49
CA GLY A 365 -8.72 31.36 53.89
C GLY A 365 -9.29 30.40 52.84
N MET A 366 -9.08 30.64 51.54
CA MET A 366 -9.42 29.70 50.47
C MET A 366 -8.47 28.50 50.43
N SER A 367 -7.21 28.67 50.84
CA SER A 367 -6.31 27.53 51.04
C SER A 367 -6.67 26.69 52.27
N ALA A 368 -7.31 27.28 53.28
CA ALA A 368 -7.80 26.59 54.48
C ALA A 368 -9.26 26.06 54.38
N GLY A 369 -10.08 26.62 53.49
CA GLY A 369 -11.52 26.35 53.40
C GLY A 369 -11.94 25.26 52.42
N VAL A 370 -10.99 24.67 51.67
CA VAL A 370 -11.25 23.50 50.81
C VAL A 370 -10.72 22.25 51.51
N ALA A 371 -11.32 21.93 52.65
CA ALA A 371 -11.35 20.55 53.13
C ALA A 371 -12.39 19.78 52.29
N PHE A 372 -12.08 19.57 51.00
CA PHE A 372 -12.40 18.28 50.42
C PHE A 372 -11.74 17.25 51.35
N LYS A 373 -12.45 16.18 51.70
CA LYS A 373 -11.86 15.00 52.36
C LYS A 373 -10.43 14.85 51.87
N GLU A 374 -9.46 14.81 52.78
CA GLU A 374 -8.10 14.37 52.46
C GLU A 374 -8.22 13.07 51.64
N ILE A 375 -8.18 13.21 50.32
CA ILE A 375 -7.49 12.24 49.51
C ILE A 375 -6.07 12.52 49.97
N GLU A 376 -5.53 11.66 50.83
CA GLU A 376 -4.09 11.62 51.08
C GLU A 376 -3.45 11.87 49.72
N GLU A 377 -2.76 13.00 49.55
CA GLU A 377 -1.95 13.24 48.38
C GLU A 377 -0.82 12.23 48.46
N SER A 378 -1.12 10.98 48.11
CA SER A 378 -0.17 9.91 48.07
C SER A 378 0.93 10.38 47.15
N CYS A 379 2.18 10.03 47.49
CA CYS A 379 3.33 10.32 46.64
C CYS A 379 3.05 9.94 45.18
N GLU A 380 2.24 8.90 44.98
CA GLU A 380 1.76 8.39 43.70
C GLU A 380 0.87 9.38 42.93
N HIS A 381 -0.04 10.13 43.56
CA HIS A 381 -0.88 11.14 42.88
C HIS A 381 -0.06 12.35 42.41
N LYS A 382 0.87 12.84 43.25
CA LYS A 382 1.80 13.92 42.88
C LYS A 382 2.75 13.47 41.76
N GLN A 383 3.17 12.21 41.79
CA GLN A 383 4.02 11.62 40.76
C GLN A 383 3.23 11.42 39.45
N ALA A 384 1.98 10.94 39.51
CA ALA A 384 1.11 10.81 38.35
C ALA A 384 0.80 12.16 37.70
N LEU A 385 0.57 13.21 38.50
CA LEU A 385 0.36 14.57 37.99
C LEU A 385 1.62 15.11 37.30
N LYS A 386 2.81 14.92 37.88
CA LYS A 386 4.08 15.31 37.24
C LYS A 386 4.35 14.52 35.95
N VAL A 387 4.01 13.23 35.91
CA VAL A 387 4.12 12.41 34.70
C VAL A 387 3.14 12.91 33.63
N ALA A 388 1.91 13.28 34.00
CA ALA A 388 0.95 13.86 33.07
C ALA A 388 1.42 15.23 32.54
N GLN A 389 1.94 16.10 33.40
CA GLN A 389 2.48 17.42 33.03
C GLN A 389 3.67 17.28 32.07
N THR A 390 4.64 16.41 32.38
CA THR A 390 5.80 16.16 31.50
C THR A 390 5.39 15.51 30.18
N GLN A 391 4.36 14.65 30.17
CA GLN A 391 3.79 14.13 28.92
C GLN A 391 3.10 15.24 28.10
N ILE A 392 2.35 16.14 28.74
CA ILE A 392 1.72 17.28 28.07
C ILE A 392 2.78 18.20 27.46
N GLU A 393 3.84 18.54 28.20
CA GLU A 393 4.96 19.35 27.69
C GLU A 393 5.68 18.66 26.52
N GLY A 394 5.89 17.34 26.61
CA GLY A 394 6.46 16.55 25.52
C GLY A 394 5.58 16.52 24.27
N LEU A 395 4.25 16.42 24.45
CA LEU A 395 3.29 16.49 23.35
C LEU A 395 3.23 17.89 22.74
N GLN A 396 3.25 18.95 23.54
CA GLN A 396 3.31 20.34 23.07
C GLN A 396 4.58 20.59 22.24
N THR A 397 5.74 20.13 22.72
CA THR A 397 7.00 20.25 21.98
C THR A 397 6.96 19.50 20.66
N ARG A 398 6.35 18.31 20.63
CA ARG A 398 6.18 17.51 19.40
C ARG A 398 5.23 18.18 18.41
N ILE A 399 4.16 18.82 18.89
CA ILE A 399 3.25 19.61 18.07
C ILE A 399 4.00 20.79 17.44
N GLN A 400 4.77 21.54 18.24
CA GLN A 400 5.57 22.66 17.73
C GLN A 400 6.56 22.21 16.63
N GLN A 401 7.27 21.09 16.84
CA GLN A 401 8.16 20.53 15.83
C GLN A 401 7.43 20.12 14.54
N LYS A 402 6.20 19.62 14.66
CA LYS A 402 5.36 19.28 13.51
C LYS A 402 4.91 20.53 12.77
N GLU A 403 4.51 21.59 13.46
CA GLU A 403 4.17 22.88 12.89
C GLU A 403 5.36 23.50 12.14
N ASP A 404 6.55 23.51 12.74
CA ASP A 404 7.77 24.01 12.09
C ASP A 404 8.13 23.20 10.83
N SER A 405 7.93 21.88 10.88
CA SER A 405 8.16 21.01 9.71
C SER A 405 7.15 21.27 8.59
N LEU A 406 5.89 21.48 8.94
CA LEU A 406 4.83 21.82 7.98
C LEU A 406 5.11 23.15 7.31
N GLN A 407 5.55 24.16 8.08
CA GLN A 407 5.92 25.46 7.52
C GLN A 407 7.04 25.32 6.48
N LYS A 408 8.08 24.53 6.77
CA LYS A 408 9.17 24.26 5.81
C LYS A 408 8.66 23.58 4.53
N TYR A 409 7.71 22.66 4.64
CA TYR A 409 7.11 22.02 3.48
C TYR A 409 6.24 22.97 2.66
N MET A 410 5.51 23.89 3.32
CA MET A 410 4.77 24.95 2.63
C MET A 410 5.72 25.87 1.86
N ASP A 411 6.81 26.31 2.47
CA ASP A 411 7.81 27.16 1.80
C ASP A 411 8.46 26.47 0.59
N LEU A 412 8.75 25.17 0.69
CA LEU A 412 9.27 24.37 -0.43
C LEU A 412 8.25 24.23 -1.57
N LEU A 413 6.97 24.04 -1.22
CA LEU A 413 5.89 23.96 -2.20
C LEU A 413 5.74 25.28 -2.96
N ASP A 414 5.81 26.41 -2.26
CA ASP A 414 5.72 27.73 -2.86
C ASP A 414 6.90 28.02 -3.78
N ARG A 415 8.12 27.64 -3.40
CA ARG A 415 9.30 27.72 -4.28
C ARG A 415 9.14 26.87 -5.53
N SER A 416 8.68 25.61 -5.39
CA SER A 416 8.46 24.73 -6.53
C SER A 416 7.39 25.27 -7.49
N ARG A 417 6.31 25.86 -6.96
CA ARG A 417 5.29 26.54 -7.77
C ARG A 417 5.86 27.74 -8.52
N GLN A 418 6.72 28.53 -7.87
CA GLN A 418 7.37 29.68 -8.48
C GLN A 418 8.35 29.27 -9.59
N GLU A 419 9.17 28.25 -9.35
CA GLU A 419 10.09 27.69 -10.34
C GLU A 419 9.32 27.14 -11.56
N SER A 420 8.23 26.41 -11.34
CA SER A 420 7.36 25.90 -12.41
C SER A 420 6.71 27.03 -13.22
N ALA A 421 6.30 28.11 -12.57
CA ALA A 421 5.76 29.30 -13.24
C ALA A 421 6.82 30.00 -14.10
N ASP A 422 8.06 30.10 -13.61
CA ASP A 422 9.18 30.70 -14.35
C ASP A 422 9.59 29.84 -15.56
N GLU A 423 9.61 28.51 -15.41
CA GLU A 423 9.83 27.58 -16.52
C GLU A 423 8.72 27.68 -17.58
N SER A 424 7.45 27.70 -17.16
CA SER A 424 6.32 27.89 -18.05
C SER A 424 6.43 29.19 -18.85
N LYS A 425 6.88 30.27 -18.21
CA LYS A 425 7.13 31.56 -18.86
C LYS A 425 8.26 31.48 -19.90
N LYS A 426 9.35 30.77 -19.61
CA LYS A 426 10.43 30.53 -20.57
C LYS A 426 9.93 29.73 -21.78
N TYR A 427 9.17 28.66 -21.55
CA TYR A 427 8.58 27.88 -22.64
C TYR A 427 7.63 28.70 -23.51
N MET A 428 6.80 29.56 -22.92
CA MET A 428 5.96 30.49 -23.70
C MET A 428 6.78 31.43 -24.57
N GLN A 429 7.90 31.95 -24.07
CA GLN A 429 8.81 32.80 -24.85
C GLN A 429 9.48 32.04 -25.99
N GLU A 430 9.93 30.81 -25.75
CA GLU A 430 10.53 29.95 -26.78
C GLU A 430 9.53 29.59 -27.88
N ILE A 431 8.30 29.22 -27.51
CA ILE A 431 7.20 28.97 -28.48
C ILE A 431 6.95 30.20 -29.33
N HIS A 432 6.89 31.39 -28.71
CA HIS A 432 6.69 32.63 -29.45
C HIS A 432 7.83 32.91 -30.44
N GLN A 433 9.08 32.71 -30.04
CA GLN A 433 10.23 32.85 -30.93
C GLN A 433 10.20 31.85 -32.09
N LEU A 434 9.81 30.60 -31.83
CA LEU A 434 9.67 29.57 -32.85
C LEU A 434 8.55 29.90 -33.84
N GLN A 435 7.41 30.40 -33.37
CA GLN A 435 6.32 30.88 -34.22
C GLN A 435 6.79 32.02 -35.14
N VAL A 436 7.51 33.00 -34.61
CA VAL A 436 8.07 34.11 -35.42
C VAL A 436 9.03 33.58 -36.48
N LYS A 437 9.91 32.63 -36.15
CA LYS A 437 10.82 32.00 -37.12
C LYS A 437 10.06 31.23 -38.20
N LEU A 438 8.99 30.52 -37.82
CA LEU A 438 8.15 29.75 -38.75
C LEU A 438 7.41 30.68 -39.72
N HIS A 439 6.85 31.79 -39.23
CA HIS A 439 6.25 32.81 -40.08
C HIS A 439 7.28 33.41 -41.05
N ALA A 440 8.48 33.76 -40.58
CA ALA A 440 9.53 34.28 -41.45
C ALA A 440 9.96 33.26 -42.53
N GLN A 441 10.07 31.97 -42.20
CA GLN A 441 10.36 30.92 -43.18
C GLN A 441 9.22 30.72 -44.19
N SER A 442 7.97 30.76 -43.73
CA SER A 442 6.79 30.70 -44.61
C SER A 442 6.77 31.87 -45.60
N ASP A 443 7.03 33.09 -45.14
CA ASP A 443 7.10 34.28 -46.00
C ASP A 443 8.26 34.17 -47.01
N LEU A 444 9.41 33.65 -46.60
CA LEU A 444 10.53 33.39 -47.51
C LEU A 444 10.18 32.34 -48.57
N ALA A 445 9.53 31.25 -48.19
CA ALA A 445 9.07 30.22 -49.11
C ALA A 445 8.03 30.76 -50.10
N PHE A 446 7.06 31.53 -49.61
CA PHE A 446 6.05 32.18 -50.43
C PHE A 446 6.67 33.17 -51.42
N ASN A 447 7.63 33.99 -50.99
CA ASN A 447 8.33 34.91 -51.86
C ASN A 447 9.16 34.20 -52.95
N LYS A 448 9.81 33.07 -52.61
CA LYS A 448 10.49 32.23 -53.60
C LYS A 448 9.51 31.66 -54.62
N PHE A 449 8.37 31.15 -54.16
CA PHE A 449 7.32 30.65 -55.04
C PHE A 449 6.78 31.76 -55.97
N LYS A 450 6.48 32.94 -55.44
CA LYS A 450 6.04 34.11 -56.23
C LYS A 450 7.06 34.51 -57.29
N LYS A 451 8.36 34.52 -56.95
CA LYS A 451 9.45 34.78 -57.92
C LYS A 451 9.49 33.71 -59.01
N ALA A 452 9.41 32.44 -58.66
CA ALA A 452 9.41 31.34 -59.62
C ALA A 452 8.19 31.42 -60.57
N ALA A 453 7.00 31.73 -60.04
CA ALA A 453 5.80 31.92 -60.83
C ALA A 453 5.92 33.12 -61.80
N MET A 454 6.48 34.26 -61.35
CA MET A 454 6.75 35.40 -62.24
C MET A 454 7.74 35.06 -63.36
N VAL A 455 8.79 34.30 -63.06
CA VAL A 455 9.74 33.82 -64.08
C VAL A 455 9.01 32.92 -65.09
N GLY A 456 8.18 31.98 -64.63
CA GLY A 456 7.37 31.13 -65.50
C GLY A 456 6.43 31.93 -66.41
N ILE A 457 5.75 32.95 -65.88
CA ILE A 457 4.88 33.83 -66.66
C ILE A 457 5.68 34.62 -67.71
N ASN A 458 6.86 35.15 -67.34
CA ASN A 458 7.71 35.87 -68.29
C ASN A 458 8.25 34.98 -69.41
N VAL A 459 8.61 33.73 -69.09
CA VAL A 459 9.02 32.73 -70.10
C VAL A 459 7.85 32.42 -71.03
N PHE A 460 6.65 32.16 -70.47
CA PHE A 460 5.45 31.89 -71.26
C PHE A 460 5.05 33.07 -72.16
N MET A 461 5.12 34.30 -71.65
CA MET A 461 4.88 35.52 -72.45
C MET A 461 5.91 35.70 -73.57
N ASN A 462 7.19 35.40 -73.31
CA ASN A 462 8.24 35.42 -74.32
C ASN A 462 8.03 34.35 -75.40
N ASP A 463 7.56 33.16 -75.02
CA ASP A 463 7.28 32.08 -75.96
C ASP A 463 6.05 32.38 -76.83
N ILE A 464 5.03 33.05 -76.27
CA ILE A 464 3.89 33.60 -77.04
C ILE A 464 4.37 34.67 -78.03
N GLN A 465 5.25 35.58 -77.62
CA GLN A 465 5.80 36.60 -78.52
C GLN A 465 6.66 36.01 -79.66
N LYS A 466 7.30 34.86 -79.43
CA LYS A 466 8.05 34.12 -80.46
C LYS A 466 7.16 33.35 -81.44
N THR A 467 5.95 32.97 -81.03
CA THR A 467 4.98 32.27 -81.91
C THR A 467 4.10 33.22 -82.71
N LEU A 468 4.06 34.51 -82.36
CA LEU A 468 3.33 35.58 -83.07
C LEU A 468 4.21 36.40 -84.06
N ARG A 469 5.49 36.05 -84.23
CA ARG A 469 6.38 36.56 -85.29
C ARG A 469 6.66 35.46 -86.28
#